data_AF-A0A520GTI5-F1
#
_entry.id   AF-A0A520GTI5-F1
#
_cell.length_a   1.000
_cell.length_b   1.000
_cell.length_c   1.000
_cell.angle_alpha   90.00
_cell.angle_beta   90.00
_cell.angle_gamma   90.00
#
_symmetry.space_group_name_H-M   'P 1'
#
loop_
_entity.id
_entity.type
_entity.pdbx_description
1 polymer ?
#
loop_
_entity_poly.entity_id
_entity_poly.type
_entity_poly.pdbx_seq_one_letter_code
_entity_poly.pdbx_strand_id
1 'polypeptide(L)' 'MTDHQTAPAPKPWIMDIASYVPGRSTSDDGRPVVKLSSNENPLGTSPAAVAAFAAAAHTLYR' A
#
# COMPACT_ATOMS: atom_id res chain seq x y z
N MET A 1 41.10 -15.93 -0.76
CA MET A 1 40.65 -14.92 -1.74
C MET A 1 39.27 -14.48 -1.29
N THR A 2 39.22 -13.46 -0.43
CA THR A 2 37.96 -12.91 0.09
C THR A 2 37.34 -12.06 -1.00
N ASP A 3 36.23 -12.53 -1.56
CA ASP A 3 35.45 -11.80 -2.55
C ASP A 3 34.83 -10.58 -1.86
N HIS A 4 35.37 -9.40 -2.13
CA HIS A 4 34.80 -8.16 -1.66
C HIS A 4 33.62 -7.82 -2.58
N GLN A 5 32.40 -7.99 -2.07
CA GLN A 5 31.21 -7.53 -2.79
C GLN A 5 31.35 -6.05 -3.16
N THR A 6 31.32 -5.76 -4.46
CA THR A 6 31.49 -4.43 -5.03
C THR A 6 30.23 -3.55 -4.95
N ALA A 7 29.14 -4.08 -4.40
CA ALA A 7 27.87 -3.36 -4.20
C ALA A 7 27.08 -3.96 -3.03
N PRO A 8 26.15 -3.21 -2.41
CA PRO A 8 25.24 -3.75 -1.41
C PRO A 8 24.43 -4.92 -1.97
N ALA A 9 24.44 -6.06 -1.29
CA ALA A 9 23.53 -7.16 -1.56
C ALA A 9 22.30 -7.07 -0.65
N PRO A 10 21.10 -7.42 -1.15
CA PRO A 10 19.93 -7.58 -0.30
C PRO A 10 20.17 -8.69 0.72
N LYS A 11 19.56 -8.55 1.90
CA LYS A 11 19.59 -9.59 2.95
C LYS A 11 18.98 -10.88 2.37
N PRO A 12 19.56 -12.06 2.62
CA PRO A 12 19.08 -13.33 2.02
C PRO A 12 17.58 -13.55 2.21
N TRP A 13 17.06 -13.32 3.41
CA TRP A 13 15.64 -13.49 3.72
C TRP A 13 14.70 -12.54 2.98
N ILE A 14 15.20 -11.42 2.41
CA ILE A 14 14.36 -10.56 1.54
C ILE A 14 14.12 -11.27 0.20
N MET A 15 15.14 -11.96 -0.31
CA MET A 15 15.04 -12.73 -1.55
C MET A 15 14.11 -13.94 -1.41
N ASP A 16 13.93 -14.41 -0.17
CA ASP A 16 13.06 -15.54 0.16
C ASP A 16 11.57 -15.14 0.36
N ILE A 17 11.24 -13.84 0.40
CA ILE A 17 9.86 -13.38 0.58
C ILE A 17 9.07 -13.62 -0.71
N ALA A 18 8.02 -14.45 -0.62
CA ALA A 18 7.02 -14.53 -1.67
C ALA A 18 6.31 -13.18 -1.85
N SER A 19 6.12 -12.76 -3.10
CA SER A 19 5.39 -11.52 -3.40
C SER A 19 3.97 -11.57 -2.85
N TYR A 20 3.52 -10.46 -2.26
CA TYR A 20 2.13 -10.31 -1.84
C TYR A 20 1.19 -10.40 -3.05
N VAL A 21 0.16 -11.25 -2.94
CA VAL A 21 -0.90 -11.37 -3.94
C VAL A 21 -2.18 -10.76 -3.35
N PRO A 22 -2.65 -9.61 -3.87
CA PRO A 22 -3.89 -9.00 -3.39
C PRO A 22 -5.11 -9.85 -3.79
N GLY A 23 -6.14 -9.81 -2.95
CA GLY A 23 -7.45 -10.37 -3.30
C GLY A 23 -8.12 -9.59 -4.45
N ARG A 24 -9.13 -10.20 -5.07
CA ARG A 24 -9.90 -9.56 -6.16
C ARG A 24 -10.59 -8.29 -5.67
N SER A 25 -10.41 -7.19 -6.41
CA SER A 25 -10.94 -5.86 -6.06
C SER A 25 -11.86 -5.24 -7.10
N THR A 26 -11.98 -5.85 -8.28
CA THR A 26 -12.81 -5.39 -9.43
C THR A 26 -13.70 -6.50 -9.98
N SER A 27 -14.76 -6.13 -10.70
CA SER A 27 -15.57 -7.05 -11.50
C SER A 27 -15.13 -7.04 -12.97
N ASP A 28 -15.32 -8.16 -13.66
CA ASP A 28 -14.94 -8.31 -15.06
C ASP A 28 -15.81 -7.44 -16.02
N ASP A 29 -17.03 -7.10 -15.60
CA ASP A 29 -18.04 -6.40 -16.44
C ASP A 29 -17.97 -4.87 -16.40
N GLY A 30 -16.98 -4.28 -15.70
CA GLY A 30 -16.75 -2.82 -15.66
C GLY A 30 -17.87 -1.96 -15.02
N ARG A 31 -18.90 -2.59 -14.44
CA ARG A 31 -20.01 -1.90 -13.77
C ARG A 31 -19.57 -1.36 -12.40
N PRO A 32 -20.26 -0.34 -11.87
CA PRO A 32 -20.12 0.05 -10.47
C PRO A 32 -20.32 -1.16 -9.56
N VAL A 33 -19.34 -1.43 -8.70
CA VAL A 33 -19.37 -2.55 -7.74
C VAL A 33 -19.62 -2.04 -6.33
N VAL A 34 -20.32 -2.84 -5.53
CA VAL A 34 -20.36 -2.65 -4.07
C VAL A 34 -19.10 -3.30 -3.49
N LYS A 35 -18.20 -2.49 -2.94
CA LYS A 35 -16.91 -2.95 -2.43
C LYS A 35 -17.05 -3.50 -1.00
N LEU A 36 -16.88 -4.81 -0.83
CA LEU A 36 -16.92 -5.49 0.48
C LEU A 36 -15.70 -6.38 0.75
N SER A 37 -14.70 -6.39 -0.14
CA SER A 37 -13.56 -7.33 -0.09
C SER A 37 -12.32 -6.84 0.68
N SER A 38 -12.37 -5.65 1.29
CA SER A 38 -11.18 -5.05 1.96
C SER A 38 -11.45 -4.50 3.36
N ASN A 39 -12.56 -4.88 4.01
CA ASN A 39 -12.91 -4.43 5.37
C ASN A 39 -12.91 -2.89 5.54
N GLU A 40 -13.31 -2.16 4.50
CA GLU A 40 -13.37 -0.70 4.53
C GLU A 40 -14.50 -0.21 5.46
N ASN A 41 -14.36 1.01 5.99
CA ASN A 41 -15.42 1.66 6.75
C ASN A 41 -16.49 2.20 5.78
N PRO A 42 -17.76 1.73 5.83
CA PRO A 42 -18.79 2.16 4.90
C PRO A 42 -19.22 3.63 5.10
N LEU A 43 -18.90 4.25 6.23
CA LEU A 43 -19.25 5.65 6.54
C LEU A 43 -18.22 6.65 5.98
N GLY A 44 -17.12 6.16 5.40
CA GLY A 44 -16.02 6.99 4.94
C GLY A 44 -15.19 7.59 6.09
N THR A 45 -14.40 8.60 5.76
CA THR A 45 -13.51 9.30 6.69
C THR A 45 -14.25 10.42 7.44
N SER A 46 -13.92 10.65 8.70
CA SER A 46 -14.55 11.73 9.49
C SER A 46 -14.24 13.13 8.91
N PRO A 47 -15.15 14.11 9.04
CA PRO A 47 -14.90 15.48 8.56
C PRO A 47 -13.63 16.11 9.17
N ALA A 48 -13.36 15.83 10.45
CA ALA A 48 -12.16 16.33 11.13
C ALA A 48 -10.87 15.76 10.52
N ALA A 49 -10.84 14.46 10.19
CA ALA A 49 -9.68 13.83 9.56
C ALA A 49 -9.47 14.34 8.12
N VAL A 50 -10.55 14.57 7.36
CA VAL A 50 -10.47 15.20 6.03
C VAL A 50 -9.85 16.60 6.11
N ALA A 51 -10.32 17.42 7.06
CA ALA A 51 -9.80 18.78 7.24
C ALA A 51 -8.32 18.78 7.67
N ALA A 52 -7.93 17.90 8.60
CA ALA A 52 -6.55 17.77 9.04
C ALA A 52 -5.62 17.31 7.91
N PHE A 53 -6.05 16.33 7.11
CA PHE A 53 -5.29 15.86 5.96
C PHE A 53 -5.07 16.97 4.93
N ALA A 54 -6.12 17.75 4.62
CA ALA A 54 -6.02 18.89 3.70
C ALA A 54 -5.06 19.97 4.20
N ALA A 55 -5.09 20.30 5.50
CA ALA A 55 -4.20 21.28 6.10
C ALA A 55 -2.72 20.84 6.08
N ALA A 56 -2.46 19.54 6.26
CA ALA A 56 -1.12 18.97 6.28
C ALA A 56 -0.57 18.59 4.89
N ALA A 57 -1.38 18.68 3.83
CA ALA A 57 -1.04 18.15 2.50
C ALA A 57 0.31 18.64 1.94
N HIS A 58 0.73 19.85 2.28
CA HIS A 58 1.98 20.46 1.80
C HIS A 58 3.18 20.26 2.73
N THR A 59 2.99 19.60 3.88
CA THR A 59 4.03 19.43 4.91
C THR A 59 4.19 17.98 5.38
N LEU A 60 3.40 17.03 4.87
CA LEU A 60 3.40 15.61 5.30
C LEU A 60 4.75 14.88 5.14
N TYR A 61 5.59 15.30 4.20
CA TYR A 61 6.84 14.60 3.85
C TYR A 61 8.06 15.53 3.78
N ARG A 62 7.98 16.71 4.41
CA ARG A 62 9.14 17.59 4.53
C ARG A 62 10.08 17.09 5.61
#